data_AF-A0A0D8XEX6-F1
#
_entry.id   AF-A0A0D8XEX6-F1
#
_cell.length_a   1.000
_cell.length_b   1.000
_cell.length_c   1.000
_cell.angle_alpha   90.00
_cell.angle_beta   90.00
_cell.angle_gamma   90.00
#
_symmetry.space_group_name_H-M   'P 1'
#
loop_
_entity.id
_entity.type
_entity.pdbx_description
1 polymer ?
#
loop_
_entity_poly.entity_id
_entity_poly.type
_entity_poly.pdbx_seq_one_letter_code
_entity_poly.pdbx_strand_id
1 'polypeptide(L)'
;MPVPIHLVFIDISHNNFDSLPDWICDLPQIDCLRINNNRLTHVPERLFNVQSIRFLCCENNRIKSLPNPSDELNLVSCVLYNNQLTELPVDFLRKCSRLRHLNLSFNRLTSLPAVNTNVEQNQLNTLRMSGNRLDETVVPILMKMKRLRTLDLSRNKLRYFDDSALGSLILLEELNLSSNELTALSSSIFSLPSLQVLKAHSNRIKLIPNLSLSHTLQLVDLSNNELGTCATNIATGTSLSLLDLTCNSALNFTSGTLRKSYKKPLALFDIGDQRHDRVEMGFSETSGIRNKLCIRRVHCGDVFGMIDGSSNYELPRKIQLMLKQSIMSKENDYNLSEILLEVHEMLGEPGERLGATAVLVGTHLEKLTEPVELDEEQYDQIRFAGGFVDEVNGKLR
;
A
#
# COMPACT_ATOMS: atom_id res chain seq x y z
N MET A 1 21.03 43.77 -11.31
CA MET A 1 19.63 43.51 -11.70
C MET A 1 18.71 44.01 -10.59
N PRO A 2 17.57 44.63 -10.88
CA PRO A 2 16.59 44.96 -9.84
C PRO A 2 16.12 43.67 -9.17
N VAL A 3 16.18 43.62 -7.83
CA VAL A 3 15.60 42.50 -7.07
C VAL A 3 14.09 42.59 -7.21
N PRO A 4 13.41 41.51 -7.63
CA PRO A 4 11.97 41.56 -7.89
C PRO A 4 11.19 41.48 -6.57
N ILE A 5 11.22 42.58 -5.79
CA ILE A 5 10.72 42.69 -4.41
C ILE A 5 9.22 42.42 -4.22
N HIS A 6 8.44 42.39 -5.29
CA HIS A 6 6.99 42.13 -5.27
C HIS A 6 6.63 40.69 -5.66
N LEU A 7 7.61 39.79 -5.80
CA LEU A 7 7.32 38.39 -6.09
C LEU A 7 6.64 37.72 -4.88
N VAL A 8 5.44 37.21 -5.13
CA VAL A 8 4.66 36.40 -4.20
C VAL A 8 4.78 34.92 -4.51
N PHE A 9 4.96 34.58 -5.78
CA PHE A 9 5.01 33.19 -6.26
C PHE A 9 6.22 33.02 -7.17
N ILE A 10 7.03 31.99 -6.90
CA ILE A 10 8.14 31.59 -7.76
C ILE A 10 7.98 30.10 -8.06
N ASP A 11 7.99 29.77 -9.35
CA ASP A 11 8.06 28.40 -9.84
C ASP A 11 9.21 28.29 -10.84
N ILE A 12 10.24 27.55 -10.43
CA ILE A 12 11.42 27.21 -11.23
C ILE A 12 11.60 25.69 -11.30
N SER A 13 10.49 24.97 -11.19
CA SER A 13 10.45 23.51 -11.19
C SER A 13 10.83 22.92 -12.55
N HIS A 14 11.19 21.63 -12.59
CA HIS A 14 11.53 20.91 -13.83
C HIS A 14 12.70 21.53 -14.60
N ASN A 15 13.76 21.88 -13.88
CA ASN A 15 14.99 22.44 -14.45
C ASN A 15 16.21 21.62 -14.00
N ASN A 16 17.41 22.13 -14.26
CA ASN A 16 18.67 21.52 -13.85
C ASN A 16 19.42 22.40 -12.82
N PHE A 17 18.72 23.11 -11.95
CA PHE A 17 19.37 23.93 -10.92
C PHE A 17 20.13 23.05 -9.92
N ASP A 18 21.44 23.29 -9.77
CA ASP A 18 22.28 22.64 -8.75
C ASP A 18 22.24 23.38 -7.41
N SER A 19 21.94 24.69 -7.45
CA SER A 19 21.75 25.57 -6.29
C SER A 19 20.70 26.64 -6.57
N LEU A 20 20.10 27.15 -5.49
CA LEU A 20 19.25 28.35 -5.55
C LEU A 20 20.09 29.60 -5.32
N PRO A 21 19.72 30.75 -5.92
CA PRO A 21 20.36 32.01 -5.59
C PRO A 21 19.92 32.54 -4.22
N ASP A 22 20.88 33.09 -3.45
CA ASP A 22 20.65 33.56 -2.07
C ASP A 22 19.65 34.71 -1.95
N TRP A 23 19.47 35.51 -3.02
CA TRP A 23 18.53 36.64 -3.03
C TRP A 23 17.06 36.20 -2.93
N ILE A 24 16.74 34.92 -3.15
CA ILE A 24 15.39 34.39 -2.90
C ILE A 24 14.98 34.61 -1.43
N CYS A 25 15.95 34.57 -0.52
CA CYS A 25 15.71 34.81 0.90
C CYS A 25 15.43 36.28 1.25
N ASP A 26 15.68 37.21 0.32
CA ASP A 26 15.49 38.66 0.52
C ASP A 26 14.15 39.15 -0.02
N LEU A 27 13.32 38.26 -0.58
CA LEU A 27 12.01 38.61 -1.12
C LEU A 27 11.00 38.81 0.03
N PRO A 28 10.46 40.02 0.25
CA PRO A 28 9.65 40.31 1.43
C PRO A 28 8.22 39.72 1.35
N GLN A 29 7.76 39.37 0.14
CA GLN A 29 6.38 38.97 -0.11
C GLN A 29 6.24 37.53 -0.62
N ILE A 30 7.35 36.77 -0.72
CA ILE A 30 7.30 35.42 -1.28
C ILE A 30 6.50 34.50 -0.39
N ASP A 31 5.42 33.98 -0.94
CA ASP A 31 4.46 33.13 -0.26
C ASP A 31 4.64 31.66 -0.63
N CYS A 32 4.86 31.41 -1.93
CA CYS A 32 5.01 30.07 -2.48
C CYS A 32 6.28 29.97 -3.31
N LEU A 33 7.10 29.00 -2.96
CA LEU A 33 8.35 28.67 -3.65
C LEU A 33 8.28 27.22 -4.13
N ARG A 34 8.24 27.03 -5.46
CA ARG A 34 8.30 25.74 -6.12
C ARG A 34 9.63 25.58 -6.86
N ILE A 35 10.40 24.60 -6.40
CA ILE A 35 11.75 24.29 -6.90
C ILE A 35 11.90 22.80 -7.16
N ASN A 36 10.78 22.08 -7.31
CA ASN A 36 10.74 20.64 -7.46
C ASN A 36 11.30 20.17 -8.81
N ASN A 37 11.73 18.91 -8.88
CA ASN A 37 12.33 18.33 -10.09
C ASN A 37 13.55 19.14 -10.58
N ASN A 38 14.53 19.30 -9.71
CA ASN A 38 15.82 19.95 -9.99
C ASN A 38 16.97 19.04 -9.51
N ARG A 39 18.19 19.57 -9.45
CA ARG A 39 19.39 18.86 -8.99
C ARG A 39 19.93 19.43 -7.67
N LEU A 40 19.09 20.14 -6.93
CA LEU A 40 19.50 20.88 -5.73
C LEU A 40 20.08 19.91 -4.70
N THR A 41 21.30 20.20 -4.27
CA THR A 41 21.96 19.43 -3.20
C THR A 41 21.71 20.01 -1.82
N HIS A 42 21.38 21.30 -1.77
CA HIS A 42 21.09 22.07 -0.56
C HIS A 42 20.11 23.20 -0.90
N VAL A 43 19.50 23.77 0.13
CA VAL A 43 18.77 25.04 0.03
C VAL A 43 19.55 26.13 0.76
N PRO A 44 19.35 27.43 0.44
CA PRO A 44 20.05 28.52 1.11
C PRO A 44 19.85 28.48 2.63
N GLU A 45 20.89 28.74 3.40
CA GLU A 45 20.88 28.71 4.88
C GLU A 45 19.74 29.56 5.46
N ARG A 46 19.48 30.72 4.86
CA ARG A 46 18.46 31.67 5.31
C ARG A 46 17.04 31.32 4.86
N LEU A 47 16.83 30.26 4.06
CA LEU A 47 15.51 29.94 3.52
C LEU A 47 14.48 29.67 4.62
N PHE A 48 14.89 28.97 5.68
CA PHE A 48 14.07 28.71 6.86
C PHE A 48 14.05 29.86 7.87
N ASN A 49 14.54 31.04 7.49
CA ASN A 49 14.35 32.29 8.23
C ASN A 49 13.41 33.25 7.48
N VAL A 50 12.96 32.90 6.27
CA VAL A 50 12.05 33.73 5.47
C VAL A 50 10.63 33.63 6.03
N GLN A 51 10.17 34.71 6.66
CA GLN A 51 8.89 34.75 7.37
C GLN A 51 7.66 34.75 6.45
N SER A 52 7.81 35.10 5.17
CA SER A 52 6.69 35.17 4.23
C SER A 52 6.30 33.83 3.62
N ILE A 53 7.22 32.85 3.55
CA ILE A 53 6.98 31.58 2.86
C ILE A 53 5.99 30.73 3.67
N ARG A 54 4.86 30.40 3.05
CA ARG A 54 3.86 29.47 3.60
C ARG A 54 3.86 28.13 2.86
N PHE A 55 4.26 28.10 1.59
CA PHE A 55 4.25 26.89 0.76
C PHE A 55 5.62 26.64 0.13
N LEU A 56 6.23 25.51 0.47
CA LEU A 56 7.53 25.10 -0.03
C LEU A 56 7.43 23.73 -0.73
N CYS A 57 7.71 23.69 -2.03
CA CYS A 57 7.75 22.46 -2.82
C CYS A 57 9.17 22.22 -3.33
N CYS A 58 9.85 21.24 -2.74
CA CYS A 58 11.26 20.90 -2.95
C CYS A 58 11.46 19.42 -3.31
N GLU A 59 10.40 18.71 -3.71
CA GLU A 59 10.47 17.29 -4.05
C GLU A 59 11.36 16.99 -5.27
N ASN A 60 11.79 15.72 -5.39
CA ASN A 60 12.59 15.24 -6.52
C ASN A 60 13.86 16.08 -6.72
N ASN A 61 14.66 16.20 -5.65
CA ASN A 61 15.96 16.87 -5.63
C ASN A 61 17.00 15.94 -4.96
N ARG A 62 18.17 16.45 -4.61
CA ARG A 62 19.26 15.71 -3.96
C ARG A 62 19.61 16.30 -2.59
N ILE A 63 18.65 16.94 -1.93
CA ILE A 63 18.87 17.67 -0.68
C ILE A 63 19.24 16.69 0.43
N LYS A 64 20.39 16.91 1.07
CA LYS A 64 20.92 16.02 2.14
C LYS A 64 20.53 16.47 3.55
N SER A 65 20.39 17.77 3.75
CA SER A 65 20.02 18.38 5.02
C SER A 65 19.23 19.66 4.78
N LEU A 66 18.44 20.06 5.78
CA LEU A 66 17.80 21.37 5.83
C LEU A 66 18.57 22.25 6.82
N PRO A 67 18.65 23.57 6.60
CA PRO A 67 19.26 24.47 7.57
C PRO A 67 18.40 24.60 8.82
N ASN A 68 19.04 24.94 9.93
CA ASN A 68 18.37 25.09 11.22
C ASN A 68 17.48 26.36 11.22
N PRO A 69 16.17 26.25 11.49
CA PRO A 69 15.34 27.45 11.64
C PRO A 69 15.80 28.26 12.84
N SER A 70 16.07 29.56 12.64
CA SER A 70 16.44 30.47 13.73
C SER A 70 15.21 30.94 14.49
N ASP A 71 14.11 31.20 13.77
CA ASP A 71 12.85 31.70 14.30
C ASP A 71 11.67 30.76 13.99
N GLU A 72 10.48 31.07 14.51
CA GLU A 72 9.25 30.39 14.15
C GLU A 72 9.00 30.49 12.64
N LEU A 73 8.61 29.37 12.03
CA LEU A 73 8.32 29.23 10.61
C LEU A 73 6.82 29.41 10.35
N ASN A 74 6.48 30.20 9.32
CA ASN A 74 5.10 30.37 8.86
C ASN A 74 4.66 29.33 7.83
N LEU A 75 5.42 28.24 7.66
CA LEU A 75 5.10 27.17 6.74
C LEU A 75 3.75 26.53 7.08
N VAL A 76 2.88 26.46 6.09
CA VAL A 76 1.59 25.76 6.13
C VAL A 76 1.72 24.40 5.43
N SER A 77 2.50 24.33 4.35
CA SER A 77 2.80 23.10 3.63
C SER A 77 4.26 23.03 3.21
N CYS A 78 4.89 21.89 3.49
CA CYS A 78 6.27 21.61 3.10
C CYS A 78 6.34 20.22 2.44
N VAL A 79 6.74 20.19 1.18
CA VAL A 79 6.84 18.98 0.35
C VAL A 79 8.32 18.74 0.01
N LEU A 80 8.87 17.65 0.53
CA LEU A 80 10.29 17.31 0.48
C LEU A 80 10.50 15.86 0.02
N TYR A 81 9.49 15.22 -0.57
CA TYR A 81 9.59 13.81 -0.91
C TYR A 81 10.64 13.55 -2.01
N ASN A 82 11.22 12.36 -2.03
CA ASN A 82 12.27 11.96 -2.97
C ASN A 82 13.49 12.92 -2.94
N ASN A 83 14.11 12.98 -1.77
CA ASN A 83 15.37 13.68 -1.50
C ASN A 83 16.33 12.73 -0.79
N GLN A 84 17.43 13.24 -0.21
CA GLN A 84 18.45 12.45 0.48
C GLN A 84 18.56 12.81 1.97
N LEU A 85 17.49 13.37 2.57
CA LEU A 85 17.49 13.81 3.95
C LEU A 85 17.75 12.64 4.90
N THR A 86 18.79 12.74 5.72
CA THR A 86 19.10 11.75 6.77
C THR A 86 18.48 12.11 8.11
N GLU A 87 18.25 13.40 8.35
CA GLU A 87 17.62 13.93 9.55
C GLU A 87 16.91 15.25 9.24
N LEU A 88 16.05 15.68 10.16
CA LEU A 88 15.51 17.04 10.19
C LEU A 88 16.23 17.85 11.28
N PRO A 89 16.35 19.17 11.13
CA PRO A 89 16.83 20.05 12.18
C PRO A 89 16.13 19.80 13.52
N VAL A 90 16.88 19.86 14.62
CA VAL A 90 16.38 19.51 15.97
C VAL A 90 15.16 20.31 16.41
N ASP A 91 15.05 21.55 15.94
CA ASP A 91 13.94 22.46 16.25
C ASP A 91 12.92 22.58 15.12
N PHE A 92 13.05 21.82 14.03
CA PHE A 92 12.19 21.94 12.85
C PHE A 92 10.71 21.81 13.20
N LEU A 93 10.33 20.69 13.82
CA LEU A 93 8.94 20.44 14.22
C LEU A 93 8.48 21.30 15.40
N ARG A 94 9.42 21.78 16.22
CA ARG A 94 9.13 22.71 17.33
C ARG A 94 8.72 24.08 16.80
N LYS A 95 9.42 24.58 15.77
CA LYS A 95 9.26 25.91 15.17
C LYS A 95 8.26 25.96 14.00
N CYS A 96 7.58 24.87 13.69
CA CYS A 96 6.58 24.77 12.62
C CYS A 96 5.14 24.72 13.18
N SER A 97 4.74 25.65 14.05
CA SER A 97 3.40 25.61 14.68
C SER A 97 2.24 25.72 13.69
N ARG A 98 2.44 26.34 12.52
CA ARG A 98 1.40 26.52 11.50
C ARG A 98 1.34 25.42 10.45
N LEU A 99 2.27 24.46 10.51
CA LEU A 99 2.42 23.43 9.49
C LEU A 99 1.26 22.45 9.56
N ARG A 100 0.54 22.30 8.44
CA ARG A 100 -0.62 21.40 8.30
C ARG A 100 -0.30 20.17 7.46
N HIS A 101 0.60 20.30 6.49
CA HIS A 101 0.96 19.23 5.57
C HIS A 101 2.47 19.11 5.44
N LEU A 102 3.01 17.95 5.80
CA LEU A 102 4.42 17.63 5.68
C LEU A 102 4.59 16.30 4.93
N ASN A 103 5.32 16.34 3.82
CA ASN A 103 5.67 15.12 3.08
C ASN A 103 7.20 14.97 2.99
N LEU A 104 7.70 13.95 3.67
CA LEU A 104 9.12 13.57 3.76
C LEU A 104 9.36 12.18 3.15
N SER A 105 8.41 11.67 2.37
CA SER A 105 8.49 10.31 1.82
C SER A 105 9.71 10.13 0.92
N PHE A 106 10.25 8.92 0.78
CA PHE A 106 11.41 8.60 -0.04
C PHE A 106 12.62 9.47 0.31
N ASN A 107 12.98 9.50 1.59
CA ASN A 107 14.22 10.08 2.10
C ASN A 107 15.02 8.98 2.82
N ARG A 108 15.96 9.36 3.69
CA ARG A 108 16.81 8.43 4.45
C ARG A 108 16.70 8.69 5.95
N LEU A 109 15.57 9.25 6.41
CA LEU A 109 15.35 9.62 7.80
C LEU A 109 15.41 8.39 8.70
N THR A 110 16.14 8.49 9.80
CA THR A 110 16.21 7.45 10.85
C THR A 110 15.46 7.84 12.12
N SER A 111 15.19 9.12 12.32
CA SER A 111 14.50 9.65 13.51
C SER A 111 13.69 10.90 13.17
N LEU A 112 12.88 11.36 14.12
CA LEU A 112 12.20 12.65 14.08
C LEU A 112 12.67 13.54 15.23
N PRO A 113 12.75 14.86 15.02
CA PRO A 113 13.04 15.80 16.09
C PRO A 113 11.84 15.92 17.03
N ALA A 114 12.08 16.46 18.23
CA ALA A 114 11.00 16.69 19.19
C ALA A 114 10.00 17.73 18.65
N VAL A 115 8.72 17.47 18.90
CA VAL A 115 7.66 18.46 18.66
C VAL A 115 7.65 19.52 19.76
N ASN A 116 6.86 20.58 19.53
CA ASN A 116 6.61 21.62 20.53
C ASN A 116 6.10 21.01 21.86
N THR A 117 6.57 21.55 22.98
CA THR A 117 6.14 21.14 24.33
C THR A 117 4.66 21.42 24.55
N ASN A 118 4.13 22.48 23.94
CA ASN A 118 2.70 22.73 23.88
C ASN A 118 2.09 21.94 22.71
N VAL A 119 1.73 20.69 23.00
CA VAL A 119 1.15 19.74 22.04
C VAL A 119 -0.09 20.29 21.32
N GLU A 120 -0.88 21.15 21.98
CA GLU A 120 -2.09 21.74 21.39
C GLU A 120 -1.79 22.77 20.28
N GLN A 121 -0.57 23.28 20.21
CA GLN A 121 -0.15 24.19 19.14
C GLN A 121 0.20 23.47 17.83
N ASN A 122 0.42 22.15 17.86
CA ASN A 122 0.71 21.40 16.65
C ASN A 122 -0.54 21.31 15.75
N GLN A 123 -0.48 21.92 14.57
CA GLN A 123 -1.57 21.95 13.59
C GLN A 123 -1.42 20.92 12.46
N LEU A 124 -0.51 19.95 12.60
CA LEU A 124 -0.19 19.00 11.55
C LEU A 124 -1.36 18.02 11.35
N ASN A 125 -1.94 18.06 10.16
CA ASN A 125 -3.06 17.22 9.76
C ASN A 125 -2.59 16.02 8.92
N THR A 126 -1.60 16.23 8.05
CA THR A 126 -1.09 15.21 7.14
C THR A 126 0.42 15.10 7.30
N LEU A 127 0.86 13.90 7.69
CA LEU A 127 2.28 13.55 7.76
C LEU A 127 2.53 12.31 6.92
N ARG A 128 3.34 12.45 5.87
CA ARG A 128 3.78 11.34 5.03
C ARG A 128 5.28 11.17 5.14
N MET A 129 5.72 9.98 5.51
CA MET A 129 7.13 9.62 5.70
C MET A 129 7.40 8.23 5.14
N SER A 130 6.65 7.83 4.10
CA SER A 130 6.80 6.53 3.46
C SER A 130 8.22 6.37 2.88
N GLY A 131 8.81 5.19 2.89
CA GLY A 131 10.09 4.96 2.20
C GLY A 131 11.28 5.64 2.88
N ASN A 132 11.34 5.59 4.21
CA ASN A 132 12.46 6.06 5.03
C ASN A 132 13.11 4.88 5.77
N ARG A 133 13.88 5.16 6.82
CA ARG A 133 14.55 4.16 7.68
C ARG A 133 14.11 4.31 9.13
N LEU A 134 12.87 4.77 9.34
CA LEU A 134 12.31 5.00 10.68
C LEU A 134 12.02 3.67 11.37
N ASP A 135 12.22 3.64 12.67
CA ASP A 135 11.86 2.54 13.58
C ASP A 135 10.88 3.04 14.65
N GLU A 136 10.53 2.18 15.60
CA GLU A 136 9.59 2.47 16.70
C GLU A 136 9.91 3.74 17.52
N THR A 137 11.14 4.27 17.46
CA THR A 137 11.55 5.43 18.26
C THR A 137 10.77 6.70 17.89
N VAL A 138 10.13 6.75 16.72
CA VAL A 138 9.28 7.87 16.30
C VAL A 138 7.91 7.87 16.97
N VAL A 139 7.43 6.72 17.46
CA VAL A 139 6.05 6.56 17.96
C VAL A 139 5.72 7.56 19.07
N PRO A 140 6.56 7.75 20.12
CA PRO A 140 6.27 8.73 21.19
C PRO A 140 6.20 10.18 20.71
N ILE A 141 6.88 10.51 19.60
CA ILE A 141 6.86 11.84 19.00
C ILE A 141 5.54 12.04 18.24
N LEU A 142 5.11 11.02 17.50
CA LEU A 142 3.86 11.03 16.74
C LEU A 142 2.62 11.12 17.64
N MET A 143 2.65 10.49 18.81
CA MET A 143 1.54 10.57 19.78
C MET A 143 1.29 11.99 20.30
N LYS A 144 2.27 12.90 20.14
CA LYS A 144 2.13 14.31 20.48
C LYS A 144 1.56 15.15 19.33
N MET A 145 1.15 14.56 18.22
CA MET A 145 0.57 15.28 17.07
C MET A 145 -0.94 15.02 17.00
N LYS A 146 -1.68 15.50 18.01
CA LYS A 146 -3.12 15.19 18.23
C LYS A 146 -4.06 15.62 17.09
N ARG A 147 -3.61 16.50 16.21
CA ARG A 147 -4.37 17.00 15.05
C ARG A 147 -4.21 16.15 13.78
N LEU A 148 -3.35 15.12 13.80
CA LEU A 148 -3.15 14.24 12.66
C LEU A 148 -4.46 13.57 12.25
N ARG A 149 -4.74 13.65 10.95
CA ARG A 149 -5.82 12.95 10.24
C ARG A 149 -5.26 11.86 9.32
N THR A 150 -4.10 12.10 8.72
CA THR A 150 -3.45 11.15 7.81
C THR A 150 -2.01 10.95 8.23
N LEU A 151 -1.65 9.70 8.51
CA LEU A 151 -0.29 9.29 8.84
C LEU A 151 0.14 8.14 7.92
N ASP A 152 1.18 8.39 7.13
CA ASP A 152 1.81 7.37 6.28
C ASP A 152 3.24 7.08 6.72
N LEU A 153 3.43 5.90 7.28
CA LEU A 153 4.71 5.33 7.73
C LEU A 153 5.08 4.09 6.92
N SER A 154 4.47 3.88 5.76
CA SER A 154 4.75 2.69 4.95
C SER A 154 6.21 2.61 4.50
N ARG A 155 6.72 1.42 4.18
CA ARG A 155 8.11 1.23 3.69
C ARG A 155 9.16 1.81 4.66
N ASN A 156 9.05 1.45 5.93
CA ASN A 156 10.00 1.79 7.00
C ASN A 156 10.48 0.49 7.70
N LYS A 157 11.02 0.59 8.92
CA LYS A 157 11.57 -0.54 9.69
C LYS A 157 10.85 -0.76 11.02
N LEU A 158 9.57 -0.41 11.08
CA LEU A 158 8.78 -0.56 12.32
C LEU A 158 8.55 -2.03 12.63
N ARG A 159 8.93 -2.47 13.84
CA ARG A 159 8.65 -3.82 14.35
C ARG A 159 7.37 -3.90 15.19
N TYR A 160 6.99 -2.79 15.79
CA TYR A 160 5.73 -2.61 16.49
C TYR A 160 5.25 -1.16 16.33
N PHE A 161 3.94 -0.96 16.50
CA PHE A 161 3.31 0.36 16.52
C PHE A 161 2.32 0.40 17.70
N ASP A 162 2.88 0.16 18.88
CA ASP A 162 2.12 -0.07 20.11
C ASP A 162 2.55 0.97 21.15
N ASP A 163 1.65 1.87 21.52
CA ASP A 163 1.85 2.84 22.60
C ASP A 163 0.52 3.06 23.33
N SER A 164 0.58 3.13 24.67
CA SER A 164 -0.61 3.37 25.50
C SER A 164 -1.27 4.74 25.20
N ALA A 165 -0.52 5.69 24.64
CA ALA A 165 -0.99 7.01 24.25
C ALA A 165 -1.59 7.07 22.84
N LEU A 166 -1.68 5.97 22.09
CA LEU A 166 -2.27 5.98 20.73
C LEU A 166 -3.70 6.53 20.71
N GLY A 167 -4.48 6.29 21.78
CA GLY A 167 -5.81 6.86 21.95
C GLY A 167 -5.88 8.39 21.95
N SER A 168 -4.74 9.10 22.05
CA SER A 168 -4.69 10.56 21.93
C SER A 168 -4.86 11.08 20.51
N LEU A 169 -4.64 10.24 19.48
CA LEU A 169 -4.80 10.60 18.06
C LEU A 169 -6.28 10.52 17.63
N ILE A 170 -7.15 11.21 18.37
CA ILE A 170 -8.62 11.11 18.22
C ILE A 170 -9.14 11.55 16.85
N LEU A 171 -8.35 12.32 16.09
CA LEU A 171 -8.70 12.82 14.76
C LEU A 171 -8.12 11.97 13.62
N LEU A 172 -7.36 10.91 13.91
CA LEU A 172 -6.72 10.09 12.89
C LEU A 172 -7.76 9.32 12.09
N GLU A 173 -7.78 9.53 10.77
CA GLU A 173 -8.73 8.96 9.80
C GLU A 173 -8.06 7.88 8.93
N GLU A 174 -6.82 8.11 8.53
CA GLU A 174 -6.03 7.18 7.71
C GLU A 174 -4.66 6.90 8.34
N LEU A 175 -4.39 5.61 8.55
CA LEU A 175 -3.11 5.10 9.03
C LEU A 175 -2.55 4.08 8.05
N ASN A 176 -1.39 4.36 7.49
CA ASN A 176 -0.66 3.43 6.63
C ASN A 176 0.66 2.99 7.28
N LEU A 177 0.74 1.71 7.61
CA LEU A 177 1.86 1.01 8.22
C LEU A 177 2.42 -0.08 7.28
N SER A 178 2.03 -0.10 6.01
CA SER A 178 2.38 -1.18 5.11
C SER A 178 3.88 -1.28 4.81
N SER A 179 4.37 -2.45 4.38
CA SER A 179 5.79 -2.66 4.06
C SER A 179 6.73 -2.29 5.23
N ASN A 180 6.43 -2.78 6.43
CA ASN A 180 7.27 -2.67 7.62
C ASN A 180 7.63 -4.08 8.13
N GLU A 181 8.12 -4.20 9.36
CA GLU A 181 8.48 -5.47 10.01
C GLU A 181 7.51 -5.82 11.16
N LEU A 182 6.26 -5.33 11.11
CA LEU A 182 5.29 -5.48 12.20
C LEU A 182 4.91 -6.95 12.41
N THR A 183 5.00 -7.43 13.65
CA THR A 183 4.57 -8.80 13.99
C THR A 183 3.14 -8.88 14.54
N ALA A 184 2.60 -7.74 14.99
CA ALA A 184 1.26 -7.59 15.53
C ALA A 184 0.77 -6.14 15.37
N LEU A 185 -0.53 -5.94 15.59
CA LEU A 185 -1.16 -4.62 15.69
C LEU A 185 -1.83 -4.51 17.06
N SER A 186 -1.53 -3.46 17.82
CA SER A 186 -2.21 -3.20 19.09
C SER A 186 -3.72 -3.01 18.93
N SER A 187 -4.48 -3.51 19.93
CA SER A 187 -5.92 -3.28 20.06
C SER A 187 -6.28 -1.79 20.14
N SER A 188 -5.35 -0.94 20.59
CA SER A 188 -5.54 0.52 20.70
C SER A 188 -5.79 1.18 19.35
N ILE A 189 -5.24 0.66 18.24
CA ILE A 189 -5.51 1.17 16.88
C ILE A 189 -7.01 1.10 16.57
N PHE A 190 -7.65 0.00 16.97
CA PHE A 190 -9.07 -0.27 16.71
C PHE A 190 -10.00 0.50 17.66
N SER A 191 -9.45 1.12 18.71
CA SER A 191 -10.19 2.00 19.62
C SER A 191 -10.16 3.48 19.18
N LEU A 192 -9.46 3.80 18.08
CA LEU A 192 -9.40 5.16 17.57
C LEU A 192 -10.79 5.60 17.04
N PRO A 193 -11.33 6.73 17.53
CA PRO A 193 -12.73 7.09 17.30
C PRO A 193 -13.02 7.61 15.90
N SER A 194 -12.00 8.00 15.13
CA SER A 194 -12.15 8.56 13.79
C SER A 194 -11.51 7.72 12.68
N LEU A 195 -10.85 6.61 13.03
CA LEU A 195 -10.04 5.84 12.07
C LEU A 195 -10.97 5.11 11.08
N GLN A 196 -10.79 5.37 9.79
CA GLN A 196 -11.58 4.82 8.69
C GLN A 196 -10.77 3.88 7.81
N VAL A 197 -9.48 4.18 7.61
CA VAL A 197 -8.60 3.44 6.70
C VAL A 197 -7.36 2.97 7.46
N LEU A 198 -7.16 1.65 7.51
CA LEU A 198 -5.96 1.02 8.04
C LEU A 198 -5.31 0.17 6.95
N LYS A 199 -4.09 0.54 6.55
CA LYS A 199 -3.26 -0.25 5.63
C LYS A 199 -2.07 -0.80 6.40
N ALA A 200 -1.91 -2.11 6.44
CA ALA A 200 -0.79 -2.80 7.09
C ALA A 200 -0.31 -4.00 6.27
N HIS A 201 -0.50 -3.97 4.94
CA HIS A 201 -0.02 -5.01 4.05
C HIS A 201 1.50 -5.18 4.08
N SER A 202 2.01 -6.33 3.64
CA SER A 202 3.46 -6.56 3.51
C SER A 202 4.20 -6.37 4.83
N ASN A 203 3.70 -7.02 5.89
CA ASN A 203 4.31 -7.06 7.22
C ASN A 203 4.50 -8.54 7.64
N ARG A 204 4.77 -8.80 8.91
CA ARG A 204 4.92 -10.15 9.50
C ARG A 204 3.83 -10.45 10.53
N ILE A 205 2.64 -9.89 10.33
CA ILE A 205 1.53 -9.98 11.29
C ILE A 205 1.02 -11.43 11.31
N LYS A 206 0.97 -12.03 12.50
CA LYS A 206 0.60 -13.46 12.65
C LYS A 206 -0.84 -13.71 13.03
N LEU A 207 -1.48 -12.73 13.65
CA LEU A 207 -2.83 -12.84 14.19
C LEU A 207 -3.73 -11.79 13.57
N ILE A 208 -4.95 -12.19 13.19
CA ILE A 208 -5.97 -11.24 12.77
C ILE A 208 -6.41 -10.46 14.02
N PRO A 209 -6.34 -9.12 14.00
CA PRO A 209 -6.75 -8.30 15.13
C PRO A 209 -8.27 -8.37 15.33
N ASN A 210 -8.73 -8.13 16.56
CA ASN A 210 -10.16 -8.04 16.83
C ASN A 210 -10.72 -6.70 16.30
N LEU A 211 -11.29 -6.74 15.09
CA LEU A 211 -11.85 -5.58 14.41
C LEU A 211 -13.17 -5.08 15.03
N SER A 212 -13.80 -5.86 15.94
CA SER A 212 -15.10 -5.52 16.53
C SER A 212 -15.04 -4.31 17.47
N LEU A 213 -13.83 -3.94 17.90
CA LEU A 213 -13.60 -2.77 18.75
C LEU A 213 -13.81 -1.45 17.99
N SER A 214 -13.65 -1.47 16.66
CA SER A 214 -13.81 -0.28 15.84
C SER A 214 -15.22 -0.13 15.32
N HIS A 215 -15.76 1.08 15.46
CA HIS A 215 -17.08 1.47 14.94
C HIS A 215 -16.98 2.36 13.69
N THR A 216 -15.76 2.74 13.28
CA THR A 216 -15.52 3.69 12.18
C THR A 216 -14.69 3.12 11.04
N LEU A 217 -13.90 2.07 11.28
CA LEU A 217 -13.09 1.44 10.24
C LEU A 217 -13.97 0.96 9.08
N GLN A 218 -13.61 1.40 7.88
CA GLN A 218 -14.25 1.04 6.62
C GLN A 218 -13.35 0.13 5.79
N LEU A 219 -12.06 0.43 5.71
CA LEU A 219 -11.08 -0.32 4.94
C LEU A 219 -9.96 -0.84 5.84
N VAL A 220 -9.72 -2.14 5.80
CA VAL A 220 -8.58 -2.80 6.43
C VAL A 220 -7.86 -3.65 5.40
N ASP A 221 -6.59 -3.34 5.19
CA ASP A 221 -5.69 -4.12 4.32
C ASP A 221 -4.59 -4.77 5.15
N LEU A 222 -4.66 -6.10 5.27
CA LEU A 222 -3.71 -6.98 5.94
C LEU A 222 -3.10 -7.99 4.96
N SER A 223 -3.13 -7.69 3.66
CA SER A 223 -2.57 -8.56 2.64
C SER A 223 -1.07 -8.78 2.81
N ASN A 224 -0.52 -9.86 2.27
CA ASN A 224 0.91 -10.19 2.30
C ASN A 224 1.48 -10.13 3.74
N ASN A 225 0.91 -10.93 4.64
CA ASN A 225 1.34 -11.06 6.04
C ASN A 225 1.56 -12.56 6.38
N GLU A 226 1.77 -12.87 7.66
CA GLU A 226 1.98 -14.23 8.17
C GLU A 226 0.76 -14.75 8.94
N LEU A 227 -0.46 -14.34 8.57
CA LEU A 227 -1.68 -14.67 9.30
C LEU A 227 -1.95 -16.19 9.30
N GLY A 228 -2.22 -16.78 10.47
CA GLY A 228 -2.39 -18.25 10.64
C GLY A 228 -3.80 -18.75 10.98
N THR A 229 -3.95 -20.08 11.08
CA THR A 229 -5.20 -20.87 11.23
C THR A 229 -6.07 -20.60 12.46
N CYS A 230 -5.58 -19.90 13.49
CA CYS A 230 -6.39 -19.51 14.65
C CYS A 230 -7.39 -18.37 14.34
N ALA A 231 -7.41 -17.85 13.13
CA ALA A 231 -8.26 -16.74 12.70
C ALA A 231 -9.69 -17.14 12.28
N THR A 232 -10.27 -18.15 12.93
CA THR A 232 -11.59 -18.70 12.53
C THR A 232 -12.77 -17.81 12.92
N ASN A 233 -12.56 -16.76 13.71
CA ASN A 233 -13.59 -15.80 14.10
C ASN A 233 -13.08 -14.36 13.93
N ILE A 234 -13.20 -13.82 12.72
CA ILE A 234 -13.03 -12.39 12.51
C ILE A 234 -14.30 -11.70 13.02
N ALA A 235 -14.26 -11.21 14.25
CA ALA A 235 -15.29 -10.31 14.74
C ALA A 235 -15.07 -8.95 14.07
N THR A 236 -15.91 -8.61 13.09
CA THR A 236 -15.80 -7.37 12.32
C THR A 236 -16.59 -6.23 12.96
N GLY A 237 -16.04 -5.02 12.89
CA GLY A 237 -16.71 -3.79 13.31
C GLY A 237 -17.87 -3.42 12.40
N THR A 238 -18.89 -2.71 12.89
CA THR A 238 -20.16 -2.44 12.20
C THR A 238 -20.09 -1.50 10.99
N SER A 239 -18.93 -0.92 10.71
CA SER A 239 -18.71 0.01 9.59
C SER A 239 -17.79 -0.53 8.49
N LEU A 240 -17.19 -1.71 8.70
CA LEU A 240 -16.23 -2.31 7.78
C LEU A 240 -16.89 -2.67 6.45
N SER A 241 -16.34 -2.17 5.35
CA SER A 241 -16.80 -2.41 3.98
C SER A 241 -15.81 -3.24 3.17
N LEU A 242 -14.51 -3.13 3.44
CA LEU A 242 -13.44 -3.85 2.75
C LEU A 242 -12.45 -4.44 3.75
N LEU A 243 -12.20 -5.74 3.63
CA LEU A 243 -11.14 -6.46 4.32
C LEU A 243 -10.29 -7.22 3.29
N ASP A 244 -9.03 -6.83 3.14
CA ASP A 244 -8.07 -7.53 2.28
C ASP A 244 -7.13 -8.38 3.14
N LEU A 245 -7.13 -9.69 2.90
CA LEU A 245 -6.32 -10.70 3.57
C LEU A 245 -5.48 -11.50 2.55
N THR A 246 -5.39 -11.03 1.30
CA THR A 246 -4.71 -11.74 0.22
C THR A 246 -3.24 -12.05 0.55
N CYS A 247 -2.64 -13.07 -0.07
CA CYS A 247 -1.23 -13.40 0.13
C CYS A 247 -0.83 -13.70 1.59
N ASN A 248 -1.74 -14.28 2.39
CA ASN A 248 -1.43 -14.82 3.71
C ASN A 248 -1.36 -16.35 3.63
N SER A 249 -0.16 -16.89 3.42
CA SER A 249 0.03 -18.30 3.03
C SER A 249 -0.43 -19.33 4.07
N ALA A 250 -0.33 -19.00 5.35
CA ALA A 250 -0.78 -19.86 6.45
C ALA A 250 -2.27 -19.72 6.76
N LEU A 251 -2.96 -18.76 6.12
CA LEU A 251 -4.36 -18.47 6.36
C LEU A 251 -5.20 -19.41 5.51
N ASN A 252 -5.85 -20.38 6.14
CA ASN A 252 -6.73 -21.32 5.47
C ASN A 252 -8.17 -21.04 5.87
N PHE A 253 -8.91 -20.31 5.03
CA PHE A 253 -10.33 -20.15 5.23
C PHE A 253 -11.09 -21.36 4.71
N THR A 254 -11.79 -22.05 5.61
CA THR A 254 -12.84 -22.97 5.17
C THR A 254 -14.10 -22.18 4.80
N SER A 255 -14.86 -22.68 3.84
CA SER A 255 -16.19 -22.17 3.50
C SER A 255 -17.06 -21.94 4.73
N GLY A 256 -17.52 -20.71 4.98
CA GLY A 256 -18.38 -20.40 6.13
C GLY A 256 -17.65 -20.16 7.46
N THR A 257 -16.31 -20.07 7.45
CA THR A 257 -15.51 -19.65 8.63
C THR A 257 -15.93 -18.25 9.09
N LEU A 258 -16.30 -17.38 8.16
CA LEU A 258 -16.98 -16.12 8.47
C LEU A 258 -18.46 -16.39 8.71
N ARG A 259 -18.82 -16.59 9.98
CA ARG A 259 -20.21 -16.76 10.38
C ARG A 259 -21.03 -15.51 10.06
N LYS A 260 -22.28 -15.78 9.69
CA LYS A 260 -23.46 -14.92 9.38
C LYS A 260 -23.81 -13.81 10.39
N SER A 261 -22.90 -13.39 11.27
CA SER A 261 -23.15 -12.38 12.30
C SER A 261 -23.12 -10.95 11.77
N TYR A 262 -22.61 -10.73 10.56
CA TYR A 262 -22.52 -9.41 9.96
C TYR A 262 -23.73 -9.11 9.05
N LYS A 263 -24.55 -8.12 9.43
CA LYS A 263 -25.78 -7.73 8.72
C LYS A 263 -25.53 -6.81 7.52
N LYS A 264 -24.30 -6.30 7.35
CA LYS A 264 -23.90 -5.42 6.24
C LYS A 264 -23.09 -6.18 5.20
N PRO A 265 -23.09 -5.73 3.94
CA PRO A 265 -22.32 -6.36 2.88
C PRO A 265 -20.82 -6.02 3.05
N LEU A 266 -20.00 -7.01 3.38
CA LEU A 266 -18.54 -6.88 3.53
C LEU A 266 -17.85 -7.51 2.32
N ALA A 267 -16.98 -6.75 1.65
CA ALA A 267 -16.12 -7.29 0.60
C ALA A 267 -14.87 -7.91 1.23
N LEU A 268 -14.55 -9.14 0.83
CA LEU A 268 -13.41 -9.89 1.35
C LEU A 268 -12.54 -10.40 0.19
N PHE A 269 -11.24 -10.20 0.32
CA PHE A 269 -10.25 -10.68 -0.63
C PHE A 269 -9.26 -11.59 0.08
N ASP A 270 -9.23 -12.86 -0.32
CA ASP A 270 -8.19 -13.81 0.03
C ASP A 270 -7.72 -14.50 -1.25
N ILE A 271 -6.45 -14.32 -1.59
CA ILE A 271 -5.80 -14.99 -2.69
C ILE A 271 -4.81 -15.89 -1.97
N GLY A 272 -5.28 -17.09 -1.59
CA GLY A 272 -4.48 -18.03 -0.81
C GLY A 272 -3.16 -18.31 -1.52
N ASP A 273 -2.11 -18.47 -0.71
CA ASP A 273 -0.75 -18.66 -1.20
C ASP A 273 -0.18 -19.93 -0.58
N GLN A 274 -0.27 -21.07 -1.27
CA GLN A 274 0.52 -22.23 -0.88
C GLN A 274 1.15 -22.89 -2.10
N ARG A 275 2.44 -22.59 -2.30
CA ARG A 275 3.38 -23.29 -3.18
C ARG A 275 3.57 -24.79 -2.86
N HIS A 276 2.77 -25.37 -1.96
CA HIS A 276 2.95 -26.72 -1.45
C HIS A 276 1.91 -27.73 -1.96
N ASP A 277 0.76 -27.30 -2.49
CA ASP A 277 -0.22 -28.18 -3.14
C ASP A 277 -0.26 -27.88 -4.64
N ARG A 278 -0.48 -28.89 -5.49
CA ARG A 278 -0.62 -28.70 -6.94
C ARG A 278 -1.75 -27.74 -7.32
N VAL A 279 -2.68 -27.42 -6.41
CA VAL A 279 -3.85 -26.55 -6.59
C VAL A 279 -3.89 -25.45 -5.51
N GLU A 280 -3.69 -24.20 -5.91
CA GLU A 280 -3.85 -23.02 -5.04
C GLU A 280 -5.33 -22.65 -4.87
N MET A 281 -5.70 -22.13 -3.71
CA MET A 281 -7.10 -21.85 -3.37
C MET A 281 -7.24 -20.47 -2.70
N GLY A 282 -7.89 -19.53 -3.39
CA GLY A 282 -8.34 -18.25 -2.83
C GLY A 282 -9.84 -18.07 -3.01
N PHE A 283 -10.40 -17.04 -2.38
CA PHE A 283 -11.75 -16.56 -2.63
C PHE A 283 -11.82 -15.03 -2.57
N SER A 284 -12.59 -14.45 -3.49
CA SER A 284 -13.13 -13.10 -3.31
C SER A 284 -14.61 -13.23 -2.93
N GLU A 285 -15.13 -12.33 -2.11
CA GLU A 285 -16.56 -12.16 -1.90
C GLU A 285 -16.91 -10.68 -2.08
N THR A 286 -17.85 -10.39 -2.99
CA THR A 286 -18.39 -9.05 -3.17
C THR A 286 -19.37 -8.70 -2.06
N SER A 287 -19.47 -7.41 -1.76
CA SER A 287 -20.42 -6.87 -0.80
C SER A 287 -21.86 -6.97 -1.38
N GLY A 288 -22.71 -7.87 -0.86
CA GLY A 288 -24.12 -7.94 -1.26
C GLY A 288 -24.91 -9.18 -0.78
N ILE A 289 -26.25 -9.12 -0.91
CA ILE A 289 -27.17 -10.26 -0.62
C ILE A 289 -27.38 -11.13 -1.88
N ARG A 290 -27.17 -10.57 -3.08
CA ARG A 290 -27.29 -11.26 -4.37
C ARG A 290 -25.98 -11.16 -5.13
N ASN A 291 -25.55 -12.29 -5.70
CA ASN A 291 -24.37 -12.45 -6.54
C ASN A 291 -23.03 -12.20 -5.84
N LYS A 292 -22.69 -13.08 -4.88
CA LYS A 292 -21.34 -13.17 -4.33
C LYS A 292 -20.41 -13.73 -5.41
N LEU A 293 -19.54 -12.87 -5.94
CA LEU A 293 -18.51 -13.28 -6.89
C LEU A 293 -17.46 -14.13 -6.18
N CYS A 294 -17.68 -15.43 -6.09
CA CYS A 294 -16.73 -16.36 -5.50
C CYS A 294 -15.73 -16.82 -6.55
N ILE A 295 -14.66 -16.04 -6.75
CA ILE A 295 -13.56 -16.42 -7.63
C ILE A 295 -12.69 -17.43 -6.90
N ARG A 296 -12.57 -18.64 -7.44
CA ARG A 296 -11.57 -19.63 -6.98
C ARG A 296 -10.47 -19.76 -8.00
N ARG A 297 -9.22 -19.51 -7.60
CA ARG A 297 -8.05 -19.82 -8.42
C ARG A 297 -7.87 -21.34 -8.50
N VAL A 298 -7.38 -21.82 -9.63
CA VAL A 298 -6.86 -23.18 -9.83
C VAL A 298 -5.48 -23.00 -10.43
N HIS A 299 -4.49 -23.63 -9.83
CA HIS A 299 -3.14 -23.72 -10.39
C HIS A 299 -2.88 -25.20 -10.65
N CYS A 300 -2.12 -25.56 -11.69
CA CYS A 300 -1.58 -26.91 -11.89
C CYS A 300 -0.45 -26.85 -12.92
N GLY A 301 0.81 -26.97 -12.49
CA GLY A 301 1.96 -26.80 -13.38
C GLY A 301 1.98 -25.38 -13.97
N ASP A 302 1.96 -25.27 -15.30
CA ASP A 302 2.00 -23.99 -16.01
C ASP A 302 0.61 -23.45 -16.39
N VAL A 303 -0.47 -24.07 -15.89
CA VAL A 303 -1.86 -23.68 -16.19
C VAL A 303 -2.51 -22.99 -15.00
N PHE A 304 -3.07 -21.81 -15.26
CA PHE A 304 -3.79 -20.96 -14.33
C PHE A 304 -5.28 -20.94 -14.65
N GLY A 305 -6.14 -20.90 -13.64
CA GLY A 305 -7.58 -20.87 -13.83
C GLY A 305 -8.32 -20.05 -12.79
N MET A 306 -9.49 -19.53 -13.16
CA MET A 306 -10.44 -18.85 -12.27
C MET A 306 -11.83 -19.41 -12.51
N ILE A 307 -12.54 -19.79 -11.45
CA ILE A 307 -13.95 -20.21 -11.52
C ILE A 307 -14.81 -19.15 -10.85
N ASP A 308 -15.76 -18.60 -11.61
CA ASP A 308 -16.81 -17.71 -11.13
C ASP A 308 -18.15 -18.46 -11.08
N GLY A 309 -18.74 -18.53 -9.89
CA GLY A 309 -20.07 -19.12 -9.66
C GLY A 309 -21.21 -18.11 -9.63
N SER A 310 -20.92 -16.83 -9.90
CA SER A 310 -21.81 -15.66 -9.92
C SER A 310 -22.66 -15.43 -8.65
N SER A 311 -23.46 -16.42 -8.20
CA SER A 311 -24.40 -16.33 -7.10
C SER A 311 -24.41 -17.51 -6.12
N ASN A 312 -23.74 -18.63 -6.41
CA ASN A 312 -23.77 -19.82 -5.56
C ASN A 312 -22.37 -20.25 -5.12
N TYR A 313 -22.15 -20.38 -3.82
CA TYR A 313 -20.91 -20.89 -3.24
C TYR A 313 -20.74 -22.41 -3.41
N GLU A 314 -21.84 -23.17 -3.44
CA GLU A 314 -21.82 -24.64 -3.51
C GLU A 314 -21.30 -25.16 -4.85
N LEU A 315 -21.46 -24.41 -5.94
CA LEU A 315 -21.00 -24.85 -7.26
C LEU A 315 -19.48 -24.69 -7.45
N PRO A 316 -18.85 -23.49 -7.26
CA PRO A 316 -17.39 -23.35 -7.20
C PRO A 316 -16.77 -24.20 -6.10
N ARG A 317 -17.48 -24.30 -4.96
CA ARG A 317 -17.56 -25.47 -4.08
C ARG A 317 -17.03 -26.80 -4.61
N LYS A 318 -17.96 -27.43 -5.31
CA LYS A 318 -17.94 -28.78 -5.81
C LYS A 318 -16.99 -28.92 -6.99
N ILE A 319 -16.94 -27.91 -7.88
CA ILE A 319 -15.96 -27.83 -8.97
C ILE A 319 -14.53 -27.92 -8.42
N GLN A 320 -14.21 -27.16 -7.36
CA GLN A 320 -12.89 -27.20 -6.74
C GLN A 320 -12.56 -28.56 -6.10
N LEU A 321 -13.50 -29.15 -5.34
CA LEU A 321 -13.29 -30.45 -4.70
C LEU A 321 -13.01 -31.55 -5.73
N MET A 322 -13.78 -31.55 -6.82
CA MET A 322 -13.63 -32.51 -7.90
C MET A 322 -12.33 -32.28 -8.67
N LEU A 323 -11.96 -31.03 -8.97
CA LEU A 323 -10.67 -30.69 -9.55
C LEU A 323 -9.50 -31.19 -8.69
N LYS A 324 -9.56 -30.96 -7.37
CA LYS A 324 -8.51 -31.44 -6.44
C LYS A 324 -8.42 -32.97 -6.44
N GLN A 325 -9.56 -33.69 -6.45
CA GLN A 325 -9.58 -35.15 -6.51
C GLN A 325 -9.05 -35.69 -7.85
N SER A 326 -9.45 -35.10 -8.98
CA SER A 326 -8.99 -35.52 -10.30
C SER A 326 -7.50 -35.24 -10.52
N ILE A 327 -6.99 -34.10 -10.03
CA ILE A 327 -5.56 -33.76 -10.09
C ILE A 327 -4.72 -34.66 -9.17
N MET A 328 -5.20 -34.99 -7.96
CA MET A 328 -4.46 -35.85 -7.02
C MET A 328 -4.50 -37.35 -7.39
N SER A 329 -5.40 -37.80 -8.27
CA SER A 329 -5.58 -39.21 -8.63
C SER A 329 -4.92 -39.64 -9.93
N LYS A 330 -4.59 -38.71 -10.83
CA LYS A 330 -3.91 -38.98 -12.11
C LYS A 330 -2.51 -38.36 -12.05
N GLU A 331 -1.42 -39.09 -12.32
CA GLU A 331 -0.04 -38.62 -12.08
C GLU A 331 0.61 -37.81 -13.22
N ASN A 332 0.10 -37.85 -14.46
CA ASN A 332 0.78 -37.28 -15.64
C ASN A 332 -0.10 -36.40 -16.54
N ASP A 333 0.55 -35.37 -17.12
CA ASP A 333 0.15 -34.48 -18.22
C ASP A 333 -1.32 -34.04 -18.25
N TYR A 334 -1.64 -32.98 -17.50
CA TYR A 334 -3.02 -32.53 -17.32
C TYR A 334 -3.48 -31.58 -18.41
N ASN A 335 -4.48 -32.01 -19.19
CA ASN A 335 -5.33 -31.06 -19.90
C ASN A 335 -6.43 -30.56 -18.93
N LEU A 336 -6.19 -29.44 -18.26
CA LEU A 336 -7.12 -28.87 -17.27
C LEU A 336 -8.52 -28.58 -17.86
N SER A 337 -8.61 -28.39 -19.18
CA SER A 337 -9.89 -28.20 -19.88
C SER A 337 -10.72 -29.49 -19.94
N GLU A 338 -10.09 -30.65 -20.12
CA GLU A 338 -10.78 -31.96 -20.03
C GLU A 338 -11.24 -32.23 -18.60
N ILE A 339 -10.42 -31.90 -17.60
CA ILE A 339 -10.81 -32.09 -16.20
C ILE A 339 -11.99 -31.18 -15.86
N LEU A 340 -12.03 -29.94 -16.34
CA LEU A 340 -13.19 -29.06 -16.16
C LEU A 340 -14.45 -29.61 -16.84
N LEU A 341 -14.33 -30.25 -18.00
CA LEU A 341 -15.44 -30.90 -18.70
C LEU A 341 -15.93 -32.14 -17.93
N GLU A 342 -15.03 -33.01 -17.46
CA GLU A 342 -15.36 -34.14 -16.57
C GLU A 342 -16.08 -33.62 -15.31
N VAL A 343 -15.55 -32.55 -14.71
CA VAL A 343 -16.15 -31.91 -13.53
C VAL A 343 -17.53 -31.36 -13.85
N HIS A 344 -17.73 -30.72 -15.00
CA HIS A 344 -19.04 -30.26 -15.43
C HIS A 344 -20.03 -31.42 -15.61
N GLU A 345 -19.62 -32.50 -16.26
CA GLU A 345 -20.44 -33.70 -16.45
C GLU A 345 -20.83 -34.34 -15.11
N MET A 346 -19.88 -34.45 -14.18
CA MET A 346 -20.14 -34.97 -12.83
C MET A 346 -21.05 -34.07 -11.99
N LEU A 347 -21.17 -32.77 -12.31
CA LEU A 347 -22.11 -31.88 -11.64
C LEU A 347 -23.55 -32.13 -12.06
N GLY A 348 -23.78 -32.65 -13.28
CA GLY A 348 -25.09 -32.98 -13.83
C GLY A 348 -26.08 -31.81 -13.82
N GLU A 349 -27.36 -32.11 -13.58
CA GLU A 349 -28.46 -31.13 -13.51
C GLU A 349 -28.19 -29.93 -12.54
N PRO A 350 -27.53 -30.11 -11.38
CA PRO A 350 -27.05 -29.00 -10.56
C PRO A 350 -26.10 -28.02 -11.27
N GLY A 351 -25.19 -28.51 -12.11
CA GLY A 351 -24.25 -27.66 -12.87
C GLY A 351 -24.97 -26.83 -13.92
N GLU A 352 -25.91 -27.44 -14.63
CA GLU A 352 -26.73 -26.79 -15.67
C GLU A 352 -27.63 -25.69 -15.10
N ARG A 353 -28.23 -25.90 -13.92
CA ARG A 353 -29.15 -24.93 -13.30
C ARG A 353 -28.46 -23.68 -12.77
N LEU A 354 -27.25 -23.81 -12.27
CA LEU A 354 -26.58 -22.77 -11.49
C LEU A 354 -25.61 -21.95 -12.34
N GLY A 355 -24.97 -22.57 -13.33
CA GLY A 355 -24.01 -21.92 -14.22
C GLY A 355 -22.71 -21.52 -13.50
N ALA A 356 -21.56 -21.82 -14.11
CA ALA A 356 -20.28 -21.29 -13.70
C ALA A 356 -19.47 -20.91 -14.94
N THR A 357 -18.70 -19.83 -14.84
CA THR A 357 -17.72 -19.47 -15.86
C THR A 357 -16.35 -19.84 -15.35
N ALA A 358 -15.60 -20.61 -16.13
CA ALA A 358 -14.20 -20.89 -15.85
C ALA A 358 -13.34 -20.26 -16.96
N VAL A 359 -12.30 -19.53 -16.57
CA VAL A 359 -11.26 -19.05 -17.48
C VAL A 359 -9.99 -19.80 -17.15
N LEU A 360 -9.36 -20.39 -18.18
CA LEU A 360 -8.07 -21.05 -18.08
C LEU A 360 -7.05 -20.33 -18.95
N VAL A 361 -5.82 -20.22 -18.45
CA VAL A 361 -4.67 -19.61 -19.10
C VAL A 361 -3.52 -20.60 -18.98
N GLY A 362 -3.12 -21.20 -20.09
CA GLY A 362 -1.87 -21.97 -20.18
C GLY A 362 -0.71 -21.02 -20.41
N THR A 363 0.35 -21.16 -19.63
CA THR A 363 1.64 -20.52 -19.91
C THR A 363 2.59 -21.57 -20.43
N HIS A 364 3.39 -21.24 -21.44
CA HIS A 364 4.42 -22.13 -21.97
C HIS A 364 5.74 -21.38 -21.91
N LEU A 365 6.68 -21.88 -21.11
CA LEU A 365 8.01 -21.31 -21.02
C LEU A 365 8.93 -22.06 -22.00
N GLU A 366 9.08 -21.53 -23.20
CA GLU A 366 10.06 -22.06 -24.14
C GLU A 366 11.42 -21.38 -23.93
N LYS A 367 12.41 -22.15 -23.48
CA LYS A 367 13.77 -21.66 -23.33
C LYS A 367 14.51 -21.85 -24.64
N LEU A 368 14.59 -20.79 -25.44
CA LEU A 368 15.33 -20.81 -26.70
C LEU A 368 16.81 -21.12 -26.41
N THR A 369 17.33 -22.20 -26.99
CA THR A 369 18.73 -22.63 -26.82
C THR A 369 19.71 -21.84 -27.69
N GLU A 370 19.19 -21.19 -28.74
CA GLU A 370 19.95 -20.30 -29.63
C GLU A 370 19.13 -19.04 -29.92
N PRO A 371 19.77 -17.87 -30.15
CA PRO A 371 19.06 -16.66 -30.52
C PRO A 371 18.38 -16.88 -31.88
N VAL A 372 17.05 -16.75 -31.92
CA VAL A 372 16.27 -16.89 -33.15
C VAL A 372 16.07 -15.49 -33.73
N GLU A 373 16.42 -15.27 -35.00
CA GLU A 373 16.04 -14.01 -35.65
C GLU A 373 14.53 -14.04 -35.91
N LEU A 374 13.81 -13.13 -35.25
CA LEU A 374 12.36 -12.99 -35.38
C LEU A 374 12.01 -12.10 -36.56
N ASP A 375 10.95 -12.45 -37.29
CA ASP A 375 10.30 -11.49 -38.20
C ASP A 375 9.38 -10.51 -37.42
N GLU A 376 8.94 -9.44 -38.10
CA GLU A 376 8.08 -8.40 -37.50
C GLU A 376 6.74 -8.96 -36.97
N GLU A 377 6.19 -9.99 -37.61
CA GLU A 377 4.91 -10.58 -37.20
C GLU A 377 5.08 -11.40 -35.91
N GLN A 378 6.18 -12.15 -35.79
CA GLN A 378 6.57 -12.88 -34.59
C GLN A 378 6.91 -11.93 -33.43
N TYR A 379 7.59 -10.81 -33.72
CA TYR A 379 7.88 -9.77 -32.74
C TYR A 379 6.60 -9.20 -32.12
N ASP A 380 5.63 -8.81 -32.96
CA ASP A 380 4.37 -8.23 -32.50
C ASP A 380 3.55 -9.22 -31.67
N GLN A 381 3.52 -10.50 -32.05
CA GLN A 381 2.84 -11.55 -31.28
C GLN A 381 3.46 -11.73 -29.89
N ILE A 382 4.79 -11.78 -29.78
CA ILE A 382 5.50 -11.91 -28.49
C ILE A 382 5.23 -10.70 -27.60
N ARG A 383 5.26 -9.49 -28.18
CA ARG A 383 5.01 -8.25 -27.45
C ARG A 383 3.56 -8.15 -26.97
N PHE A 384 2.60 -8.57 -27.80
CA PHE A 384 1.18 -8.60 -27.44
C PHE A 384 0.90 -9.59 -26.31
N ALA A 385 1.64 -10.71 -26.26
CA ALA A 385 1.59 -11.69 -25.17
C ALA A 385 2.35 -11.26 -23.89
N GLY A 386 2.98 -10.07 -23.89
CA GLY A 386 3.73 -9.54 -22.74
C GLY A 386 5.15 -10.11 -22.59
N GLY A 387 5.69 -10.74 -23.63
CA GLY A 387 7.06 -11.23 -23.69
C GLY A 387 8.09 -10.11 -23.92
N PHE A 388 9.35 -10.38 -23.58
CA PHE A 388 10.48 -9.50 -23.83
C PHE A 388 11.31 -10.05 -24.99
N VAL A 389 11.74 -9.16 -25.88
CA VAL A 389 12.59 -9.46 -27.04
C VAL A 389 13.83 -8.57 -26.93
N ASP A 390 15.02 -9.13 -27.10
CA ASP A 390 16.27 -8.39 -27.04
C ASP A 390 16.67 -7.93 -28.44
N GLU A 391 17.09 -6.67 -28.58
CA GLU A 391 17.61 -6.16 -29.84
C GLU A 391 19.13 -6.23 -29.83
N VAL A 392 19.71 -7.12 -30.64
CA VAL A 392 21.16 -7.29 -30.75
C VAL A 392 21.59 -7.00 -32.19
N ASN A 393 22.40 -5.96 -32.37
CA ASN A 393 22.90 -5.52 -33.69
C ASN A 393 21.79 -5.18 -34.70
N GLY A 394 20.69 -4.57 -34.26
CA GLY A 394 19.56 -4.16 -35.12
C GLY A 394 18.73 -5.34 -35.63
N LYS A 395 18.83 -6.50 -34.98
CA LYS A 395 17.98 -7.67 -35.23
C LYS A 395 17.28 -8.08 -33.94
N LEU A 396 15.99 -8.36 -34.05
CA LEU A 396 15.12 -8.81 -32.97
C LEU A 396 15.43 -10.29 -32.68
N ARG A 397 15.81 -10.59 -31.44
CA ARG A 397 16.29 -11.90 -31.00
C ARG A 397 15.65 -12.38 -29.70
#